data_AF-A0A9X6NR14-F1
#
_entry.id   AF-A0A9X6NR14-F1
#
_cell.length_a   1.000
_cell.length_b   1.000
_cell.length_c   1.000
_cell.angle_alpha   90.00
_cell.angle_beta   90.00
_cell.angle_gamma   90.00
#
_symmetry.space_group_name_H-M   'P 1'
#
loop_
_entity.id
_entity.type
_entity.pdbx_description
1 polymer ?
#
loop_
_entity_poly.entity_id
_entity_poly.type
_entity_poly.pdbx_seq_one_letter_code
_entity_poly.pdbx_strand_id
1 'polypeptide(L)'
;MDSPPGLTFGTVLGLLLHFSWGQNLLRQNSCVEYRSISLAPFNASVSSQVVLNGGPGSPRKIEVPSQSTWIPECDEDGLYVMRQRRQNNETFCVLPTTGEIVFDPIKKNHLDNSAKVYCDCSVERRLIRTGRHKDDIVPRCDEKTGRFKALQFYPNGKAQCVDEVFGDPTFGPFVYNDRNKDDILPRCDDKTGRFKALQFYPIGKAQCVDEVFGDPILKPFFYNGTSDKPVECVKAEETPMFISAVRGTRLDKDSKYD
;
A
#
# COMPACT_ATOMS: atom_id res chain seq x y z
N MET A 1 82.40 46.86 -17.74
CA MET A 1 81.29 46.07 -18.29
C MET A 1 80.37 45.79 -17.13
N ASP A 2 79.38 46.65 -17.04
CA ASP A 2 78.47 46.83 -15.93
C ASP A 2 77.36 45.79 -15.92
N SER A 3 77.01 45.31 -14.72
CA SER A 3 75.74 44.65 -14.46
C SER A 3 74.61 45.69 -14.32
N PRO A 4 73.40 45.34 -14.76
CA PRO A 4 72.18 45.79 -14.09
C PRO A 4 71.32 44.60 -13.61
N PRO A 5 70.32 44.87 -12.74
CA PRO A 5 69.98 43.99 -11.61
C PRO A 5 68.73 43.13 -11.83
N GLY A 6 68.63 42.12 -10.97
CA GLY A 6 67.57 41.13 -10.93
C GLY A 6 66.19 41.68 -10.57
N LEU A 7 65.19 41.14 -11.26
CA LEU A 7 63.77 41.25 -10.96
C LEU A 7 63.37 40.12 -10.00
N THR A 8 63.10 40.49 -8.75
CA THR A 8 62.49 39.63 -7.73
C THR A 8 60.96 39.67 -7.90
N PHE A 9 60.38 38.56 -8.35
CA PHE A 9 58.93 38.37 -8.31
C PHE A 9 58.51 38.00 -6.89
N GLY A 10 57.95 38.96 -6.17
CA GLY A 10 57.26 38.72 -4.90
C GLY A 10 55.95 37.97 -5.13
N THR A 11 55.91 36.70 -4.74
CA THR A 11 54.67 35.91 -4.73
C THR A 11 53.80 36.38 -3.56
N VAL A 12 52.77 37.16 -3.85
CA VAL A 12 51.73 37.51 -2.87
C VAL A 12 50.88 36.26 -2.63
N LEU A 13 51.17 35.57 -1.54
CA LEU A 13 50.36 34.46 -1.02
C LEU A 13 49.04 35.04 -0.47
N GLY A 14 48.10 35.31 -1.36
CA GLY A 14 46.74 35.65 -0.99
C GLY A 14 46.06 34.44 -0.37
N LEU A 15 46.00 34.40 0.96
CA LEU A 15 45.16 33.48 1.73
C LEU A 15 43.68 33.79 1.41
N LEU A 16 43.18 33.19 0.32
CA LEU A 16 41.75 33.01 0.09
C LEU A 16 41.25 32.04 1.16
N LEU A 17 40.79 32.60 2.28
CA LEU A 17 39.92 31.90 3.21
C LEU A 17 38.64 31.56 2.45
N HIS A 18 38.63 30.38 1.82
CA HIS A 18 37.40 29.70 1.44
C HIS A 18 36.64 29.43 2.73
N PHE A 19 35.79 30.39 3.11
CA PHE A 19 34.60 30.09 3.91
C PHE A 19 33.76 29.15 3.05
N SER A 20 34.06 27.85 3.12
CA SER A 20 33.06 26.85 2.80
C SER A 20 31.95 27.09 3.81
N TRP A 21 30.91 27.77 3.37
CA TRP A 21 29.59 27.54 3.90
C TRP A 21 29.33 26.07 3.63
N GLY A 22 29.78 25.22 4.55
CA GLY A 22 29.43 23.83 4.60
C GLY A 22 27.92 23.84 4.65
N GLN A 23 27.29 23.63 3.49
CA GLN A 23 25.92 23.19 3.46
C GLN A 23 25.95 21.92 4.30
N ASN A 24 25.48 22.04 5.55
CA ASN A 24 25.12 20.93 6.39
C ASN A 24 23.99 20.23 5.64
N LEU A 25 24.37 19.48 4.61
CA LEU A 25 23.55 18.42 4.03
C LEU A 25 23.21 17.57 5.24
N LEU A 26 21.98 17.73 5.74
CA LEU A 26 21.39 16.98 6.84
C LEU A 26 21.85 15.55 6.67
N ARG A 27 22.84 15.13 7.44
CA ARG A 27 23.68 13.99 7.02
C ARG A 27 22.90 12.69 7.11
N GLN A 28 21.72 12.73 7.74
CA GLN A 28 20.78 11.65 7.86
C GLN A 28 19.37 12.28 7.83
N ASN A 29 18.48 11.79 6.96
CA ASN A 29 17.06 12.14 7.01
C ASN A 29 16.41 11.47 8.22
N SER A 30 16.89 11.79 9.42
CA SER A 30 16.41 11.23 10.67
C SER A 30 15.19 12.03 11.16
N CYS A 31 14.21 11.33 11.72
CA CYS A 31 13.00 11.98 12.23
C CYS A 31 13.35 12.99 13.33
N VAL A 32 14.29 12.63 14.21
CA VAL A 32 14.72 13.46 15.36
C VAL A 32 15.37 14.78 14.90
N GLU A 33 16.27 14.73 13.92
CA GLU A 33 16.92 15.93 13.38
C GLU A 33 15.90 16.84 12.69
N TYR A 34 14.98 16.27 11.92
CA TYR A 34 13.92 17.05 11.31
C TYR A 34 13.02 17.70 12.37
N ARG A 35 12.60 16.93 13.38
CA ARG A 35 11.76 17.42 14.47
C ARG A 35 12.41 18.56 15.23
N SER A 36 13.70 18.48 15.52
CA SER A 36 14.41 19.55 16.24
C SER A 36 14.44 20.85 15.43
N ILE A 37 14.62 20.76 14.11
CA ILE A 37 14.56 21.90 13.19
C ILE A 37 13.14 22.48 13.13
N SER A 38 12.11 21.63 13.08
CA SER A 38 10.71 22.06 13.07
C SER A 38 10.26 22.78 14.34
N LEU A 39 10.89 22.48 15.49
CA LEU A 39 10.57 23.08 16.78
C LEU A 39 11.42 24.33 17.10
N ALA A 40 12.44 24.63 16.30
CA ALA A 40 13.35 25.74 16.57
C ALA A 40 12.62 27.10 16.44
N PRO A 41 12.59 27.92 17.51
CA PRO A 41 11.71 29.11 17.59
C PRO A 41 12.04 30.27 16.64
N PHE A 42 13.10 30.18 15.82
CA PHE A 42 13.61 31.30 15.01
C PHE A 42 13.80 31.01 13.51
N ASN A 43 13.32 29.88 12.99
CA ASN A 43 13.59 29.49 11.60
C ASN A 43 12.39 29.66 10.65
N ALA A 44 11.71 30.80 10.73
CA ALA A 44 10.61 31.17 9.82
C ALA A 44 11.02 31.22 8.32
N SER A 45 12.32 31.12 7.99
CA SER A 45 12.81 31.14 6.61
C SER A 45 13.29 29.79 6.08
N VAL A 46 13.02 28.66 6.75
CA VAL A 46 13.21 27.34 6.12
C VAL A 46 12.03 27.10 5.16
N SER A 47 12.02 27.88 4.09
CA SER A 47 11.23 27.68 2.88
C SER A 47 11.55 26.30 2.36
N SER A 48 10.57 25.37 2.46
CA SER A 48 10.50 24.04 1.84
C SER A 48 11.82 23.58 1.22
N GLN A 49 12.84 23.29 2.03
CA GLN A 49 14.10 22.84 1.47
C GLN A 49 13.89 21.40 1.01
N VAL A 50 14.08 21.20 -0.29
CA VAL A 50 14.17 19.87 -0.88
C VAL A 50 15.40 19.22 -0.26
N VAL A 51 15.21 18.28 0.66
CA VAL A 51 16.32 17.52 1.22
C VAL A 51 16.79 16.53 0.17
N LEU A 52 17.76 16.96 -0.64
CA LEU A 52 18.37 16.20 -1.74
C LEU A 52 19.36 15.15 -1.19
N ASN A 53 18.89 14.21 -0.37
CA ASN A 53 19.70 13.05 0.00
C ASN A 53 19.28 11.86 -0.84
N GLY A 54 19.90 11.74 -2.01
CA GLY A 54 19.91 10.52 -2.81
C GLY A 54 21.33 10.31 -3.34
N GLY A 55 21.89 9.12 -3.13
CA GLY A 55 23.12 8.70 -3.81
C GLY A 55 22.99 8.76 -5.34
N PRO A 56 24.05 8.39 -6.09
CA PRO A 56 24.07 8.52 -7.54
C PRO A 56 22.87 7.77 -8.16
N GLY A 57 21.87 8.51 -8.64
CA GLY A 57 20.71 7.92 -9.31
C GLY A 57 19.42 8.74 -9.39
N SER A 58 19.09 9.62 -8.43
CA SER A 58 18.03 10.65 -8.57
C SER A 58 17.85 11.43 -7.25
N PRO A 59 17.76 12.76 -7.27
CA PRO A 59 17.36 13.53 -6.11
C PRO A 59 15.93 13.15 -5.67
N ARG A 60 15.78 12.63 -4.46
CA ARG A 60 14.46 12.38 -3.87
C ARG A 60 13.95 13.69 -3.30
N LYS A 61 12.94 14.28 -3.93
CA LYS A 61 12.26 15.46 -3.38
C LYS A 61 11.45 15.04 -2.16
N ILE A 62 11.98 15.25 -0.96
CA ILE A 62 11.15 15.27 0.24
C ILE A 62 10.35 16.56 0.16
N GLU A 63 9.06 16.45 -0.15
CA GLU A 63 8.14 17.57 0.02
C GLU A 63 7.96 17.80 1.51
N VAL A 64 8.84 18.65 2.04
CA VAL A 64 8.69 19.26 3.35
C VAL A 64 7.48 20.18 3.25
N PRO A 65 6.33 19.85 3.85
CA PRO A 65 5.28 20.83 4.07
C PRO A 65 5.95 22.00 4.83
N SER A 66 5.63 23.25 4.51
CA SER A 66 6.18 24.38 5.27
C SER A 66 6.09 24.11 6.78
N GLN A 67 7.04 24.59 7.59
CA GLN A 67 7.06 24.39 9.04
C GLN A 67 5.72 24.70 9.74
N SER A 68 4.88 25.51 9.09
CA SER A 68 3.49 25.79 9.49
C SER A 68 2.48 24.65 9.28
N THR A 69 2.86 23.46 8.81
CA THR A 69 1.89 22.44 8.37
C THR A 69 2.08 21.06 9.02
N TRP A 70 3.30 20.67 9.41
CA TRP A 70 3.59 19.34 9.98
C TRP A 70 4.86 19.32 10.83
N ILE A 71 4.77 18.73 12.02
CA ILE A 71 5.91 18.37 12.88
C ILE A 71 5.91 16.83 12.94
N PRO A 72 7.02 16.15 12.57
CA PRO A 72 7.01 14.70 12.53
C PRO A 72 6.93 14.06 13.91
N GLU A 73 6.13 13.01 13.99
CA GLU A 73 6.07 12.08 15.11
C GLU A 73 7.13 11.01 14.91
N CYS A 74 7.99 10.84 15.91
CA CYS A 74 9.07 9.86 15.88
C CYS A 74 8.81 8.78 16.92
N ASP A 75 9.23 7.55 16.65
CA ASP A 75 9.25 6.47 17.64
C ASP A 75 10.50 6.57 18.54
N GLU A 76 10.65 5.59 19.45
CA GLU A 76 11.76 5.53 20.42
C GLU A 76 13.12 5.37 19.76
N ASP A 77 13.18 4.75 18.57
CA ASP A 77 14.39 4.56 17.77
C ASP A 77 14.74 5.79 16.94
N GLY A 78 13.90 6.84 16.99
CA GLY A 78 14.09 8.05 16.20
C GLY A 78 13.74 7.90 14.72
N LEU A 79 12.99 6.84 14.36
CA LEU A 79 12.39 6.66 13.04
C LEU A 79 11.06 7.41 12.97
N TYR A 80 10.57 7.63 11.75
CA TYR A 80 9.26 8.23 11.56
C TYR A 80 8.17 7.21 11.93
N VAL A 81 7.22 7.60 12.78
CA VAL A 81 6.00 6.81 12.95
C VAL A 81 5.28 6.74 11.60
N MET A 82 4.86 5.55 11.16
CA MET A 82 4.27 5.39 9.82
C MET A 82 3.08 6.33 9.58
N ARG A 83 2.22 6.48 10.59
CA ARG A 83 1.06 7.36 10.55
C ARG A 83 1.42 8.71 11.14
N GLN A 84 1.32 9.75 10.33
CA GLN A 84 1.66 11.13 10.67
C GLN A 84 0.42 12.01 10.65
N ARG A 85 0.47 13.12 11.40
CA ARG A 85 -0.63 14.08 11.50
C ARG A 85 -0.16 15.51 11.22
N ARG A 86 -0.90 16.22 10.37
CA ARG A 86 -0.72 17.66 10.11
C ARG A 86 -1.33 18.49 11.24
N GLN A 87 -1.00 19.78 11.29
CA GLN A 87 -1.55 20.69 12.32
C GLN A 87 -3.08 20.85 12.26
N ASN A 88 -3.68 20.68 11.08
CA ASN A 88 -5.14 20.66 10.87
C ASN A 88 -5.78 19.29 11.16
N ASN A 89 -5.08 18.40 11.89
CA ASN A 89 -5.53 17.07 12.28
C ASN A 89 -5.70 16.06 11.12
N GLU A 90 -5.31 16.43 9.90
CA GLU A 90 -5.28 15.53 8.75
C GLU A 90 -4.21 14.45 8.91
N THR A 91 -4.56 13.21 8.59
CA THR A 91 -3.69 12.04 8.76
C THR A 91 -3.17 11.54 7.42
N PHE A 92 -1.90 11.17 7.35
CA PHE A 92 -1.24 10.62 6.16
C PHE A 92 -0.17 9.60 6.56
N CYS A 93 0.44 8.94 5.57
CA CYS A 93 1.43 7.89 5.81
C CYS A 93 2.79 8.23 5.19
N VAL A 94 3.85 7.91 5.92
CA VAL A 94 5.24 8.08 5.52
C VAL A 94 6.02 6.77 5.64
N LEU A 95 7.13 6.67 4.91
CA LEU A 95 8.13 5.62 5.14
C LEU A 95 8.89 5.87 6.47
N PRO A 96 8.98 4.87 7.38
CA PRO A 96 9.68 5.03 8.66
C PRO A 96 11.13 5.49 8.56
N THR A 97 11.82 5.04 7.51
CA THR A 97 13.26 5.30 7.36
C THR A 97 13.60 6.62 6.68
N THR A 98 12.65 7.24 5.97
CA THR A 98 12.94 8.41 5.12
C THR A 98 12.00 9.58 5.30
N GLY A 99 10.85 9.40 5.96
CA GLY A 99 9.79 10.41 6.04
C GLY A 99 9.10 10.67 4.70
N GLU A 100 9.36 9.86 3.67
CA GLU A 100 8.74 9.99 2.36
C GLU A 100 7.24 9.70 2.44
N ILE A 101 6.39 10.64 2.00
CA ILE A 101 4.94 10.45 1.96
C ILE A 101 4.58 9.37 0.93
N VAL A 102 4.00 8.28 1.40
CA VAL A 102 3.57 7.14 0.55
C VAL A 102 2.07 7.11 0.32
N PHE A 103 1.31 7.74 1.21
CA PHE A 103 -0.14 7.84 1.11
C PHE A 103 -0.65 9.13 1.74
N ASP A 104 -1.44 9.89 0.98
CA ASP A 104 -2.06 11.16 1.41
C ASP A 104 -3.48 11.22 0.81
N PRO A 105 -4.53 10.99 1.62
CA PRO A 105 -5.93 10.99 1.14
C PRO A 105 -6.36 12.31 0.49
N ILE A 106 -5.82 13.43 0.94
CA ILE A 106 -6.27 14.78 0.53
C ILE A 106 -5.77 15.10 -0.87
N LYS A 107 -4.52 14.74 -1.18
CA LYS A 107 -3.96 14.93 -2.53
C LYS A 107 -4.74 14.20 -3.62
N LYS A 108 -5.56 13.20 -3.25
CA LYS A 108 -6.37 12.41 -4.18
C LYS A 108 -7.80 12.94 -4.37
N ASN A 109 -8.13 14.12 -3.85
CA ASN A 109 -9.48 14.70 -3.88
C ASN A 109 -10.56 13.78 -3.26
N HIS A 110 -10.17 12.92 -2.32
CA HIS A 110 -11.14 12.11 -1.60
C HIS A 110 -11.68 12.93 -0.43
N LEU A 111 -12.85 13.55 -0.64
CA LEU A 111 -13.54 14.51 0.23
C LEU A 111 -13.91 14.01 1.64
N ASP A 112 -13.63 12.75 1.98
CA ASP A 112 -14.04 12.20 3.26
C ASP A 112 -12.90 12.26 4.28
N ASN A 113 -12.73 13.45 4.88
CA ASN A 113 -11.78 13.69 5.97
C ASN A 113 -12.07 12.84 7.23
N SER A 114 -13.19 12.11 7.28
CA SER A 114 -13.54 11.23 8.40
C SER A 114 -13.02 9.80 8.26
N ALA A 115 -12.57 9.41 7.06
CA ALA A 115 -12.11 8.06 6.82
C ALA A 115 -10.83 7.75 7.63
N LYS A 116 -10.85 6.64 8.37
CA LYS A 116 -9.69 6.16 9.11
C LYS A 116 -8.58 5.76 8.13
N VAL A 117 -7.38 6.33 8.34
CA VAL A 117 -6.19 6.10 7.50
C VAL A 117 -5.39 4.90 8.01
N TYR A 118 -5.01 4.02 7.08
CA TYR A 118 -4.21 2.83 7.27
C TYR A 118 -2.93 2.95 6.41
N CYS A 119 -1.79 2.57 6.97
CA CYS A 119 -0.49 2.85 6.36
C CYS A 119 0.24 1.61 5.84
N ASP A 120 -0.03 0.43 6.42
CA ASP A 120 0.74 -0.79 6.21
C ASP A 120 0.82 -1.17 4.73
N CYS A 121 -0.32 -1.27 4.04
CA CYS A 121 -0.35 -1.62 2.61
C CYS A 121 0.45 -0.65 1.73
N SER A 122 0.31 0.66 1.96
CA SER A 122 0.97 1.67 1.11
C SER A 122 2.48 1.76 1.38
N VAL A 123 2.90 1.56 2.63
CA VAL A 123 4.32 1.43 3.02
C VAL A 123 4.92 0.20 2.37
N GLU A 124 4.29 -0.97 2.55
CA GLU A 124 4.75 -2.24 1.96
C GLU A 124 4.84 -2.16 0.44
N ARG A 125 3.78 -1.65 -0.22
CA ARG A 125 3.77 -1.41 -1.67
C ARG A 125 4.94 -0.56 -2.13
N ARG A 126 5.33 0.46 -1.36
CA ARG A 126 6.46 1.32 -1.68
C ARG A 126 7.80 0.60 -1.49
N LEU A 127 7.96 -0.15 -0.39
CA LEU A 127 9.17 -0.92 -0.10
C LEU A 127 9.47 -1.96 -1.19
N ILE A 128 8.42 -2.67 -1.65
CA ILE A 128 8.51 -3.65 -2.73
C ILE A 128 8.89 -2.99 -4.06
N ARG A 129 8.19 -1.92 -4.44
CA ARG A 129 8.45 -1.18 -5.69
C ARG A 129 9.84 -0.55 -5.77
N THR A 130 10.40 -0.15 -4.62
CA THR A 130 11.75 0.43 -4.57
C THR A 130 12.85 -0.65 -4.59
N GLY A 131 12.48 -1.92 -4.74
CA GLY A 131 13.40 -3.01 -5.04
C GLY A 131 14.10 -3.60 -3.82
N ARG A 132 13.63 -3.31 -2.60
CA ARG A 132 14.11 -4.01 -1.39
C ARG A 132 13.59 -5.46 -1.33
N HIS A 133 12.53 -5.76 -2.06
CA HIS A 133 11.76 -6.99 -1.99
C HIS A 133 11.26 -7.39 -3.39
N LYS A 134 12.16 -7.69 -4.33
CA LYS A 134 11.80 -7.87 -5.75
C LYS A 134 10.93 -9.10 -6.05
N ASP A 135 10.97 -10.09 -5.15
CA ASP A 135 10.22 -11.34 -5.31
C ASP A 135 8.86 -11.30 -4.58
N ASP A 136 8.59 -10.22 -3.85
CA ASP A 136 7.37 -10.08 -3.06
C ASP A 136 6.22 -9.49 -3.88
N ILE A 137 5.00 -9.85 -3.49
CA ILE A 137 3.76 -9.44 -4.14
C ILE A 137 3.57 -7.94 -3.94
N VAL A 138 3.35 -7.17 -4.99
CA VAL A 138 2.98 -5.75 -4.82
C VAL A 138 1.54 -5.66 -4.32
N PRO A 139 1.27 -5.32 -3.04
CA PRO A 139 -0.09 -5.35 -2.53
C PRO A 139 -0.94 -4.28 -3.20
N ARG A 140 -2.19 -4.65 -3.47
CA ARG A 140 -3.25 -3.76 -3.92
C ARG A 140 -3.87 -3.11 -2.71
N CYS A 141 -3.73 -1.80 -2.62
CA CYS A 141 -4.33 -1.01 -1.55
C CYS A 141 -5.62 -0.34 -2.01
N ASP A 142 -6.54 -0.15 -1.07
CA ASP A 142 -7.64 0.78 -1.23
C ASP A 142 -7.11 2.22 -1.29
N GLU A 143 -7.57 2.99 -2.27
CA GLU A 143 -6.99 4.29 -2.58
C GLU A 143 -7.49 5.41 -1.66
N LYS A 144 -8.55 5.16 -0.88
CA LYS A 144 -9.18 6.13 0.03
C LYS A 144 -8.71 5.94 1.47
N THR A 145 -8.61 4.70 1.91
CA THR A 145 -8.30 4.34 3.30
C THR A 145 -6.85 3.89 3.48
N GLY A 146 -6.20 3.40 2.43
CA GLY A 146 -4.86 2.80 2.50
C GLY A 146 -4.85 1.36 3.03
N ARG A 147 -6.03 0.75 3.25
CA ARG A 147 -6.19 -0.68 3.60
C ARG A 147 -5.72 -1.61 2.49
N PHE A 148 -5.50 -2.87 2.81
CA PHE A 148 -5.36 -3.91 1.79
C PHE A 148 -6.72 -4.14 1.13
N LYS A 149 -6.74 -4.30 -0.20
CA LYS A 149 -7.92 -4.84 -0.87
C LYS A 149 -8.05 -6.31 -0.48
N ALA A 150 -9.26 -6.76 -0.17
CA ALA A 150 -9.49 -8.14 0.23
C ALA A 150 -8.96 -9.14 -0.81
N LEU A 151 -9.05 -8.83 -2.12
CA LEU A 151 -8.49 -9.67 -3.17
C LEU A 151 -7.10 -9.17 -3.66
N GLN A 152 -6.07 -9.96 -3.42
CA GLN A 152 -4.70 -9.73 -3.88
C GLN A 152 -4.36 -10.60 -5.09
N PHE A 153 -3.46 -10.10 -5.96
CA PHE A 153 -3.04 -10.78 -7.19
C PHE A 153 -1.52 -10.94 -7.20
N TYR A 154 -1.08 -12.14 -7.57
CA TYR A 154 0.30 -12.56 -7.61
C TYR A 154 0.85 -12.48 -9.04
N PRO A 155 2.17 -12.26 -9.22
CA PRO A 155 2.78 -12.20 -10.54
C PRO A 155 2.60 -13.47 -11.39
N ASN A 156 2.40 -14.63 -10.74
CA ASN A 156 2.15 -15.92 -11.40
C ASN A 156 0.68 -16.11 -11.85
N GLY A 157 -0.16 -15.07 -11.73
CA GLY A 157 -1.57 -15.11 -12.06
C GLY A 157 -2.48 -15.52 -10.89
N LYS A 158 -1.94 -16.02 -9.77
CA LYS A 158 -2.74 -16.44 -8.60
C LYS A 158 -3.44 -15.27 -7.94
N ALA A 159 -4.54 -15.55 -7.27
CA ALA A 159 -5.28 -14.55 -6.49
C ALA A 159 -5.68 -15.13 -5.14
N GLN A 160 -5.61 -14.32 -4.09
CA GLN A 160 -5.90 -14.76 -2.73
C GLN A 160 -6.67 -13.69 -1.95
N CYS A 161 -7.53 -14.16 -1.06
CA CYS A 161 -8.18 -13.29 -0.08
C CYS A 161 -7.24 -12.99 1.10
N VAL A 162 -7.20 -11.73 1.53
CA VAL A 162 -6.37 -11.25 2.64
C VAL A 162 -7.21 -10.39 3.58
N ASP A 163 -6.79 -10.34 4.85
CA ASP A 163 -7.34 -9.40 5.82
C ASP A 163 -7.10 -7.95 5.37
N GLU A 164 -8.12 -7.11 5.46
CA GLU A 164 -8.05 -5.73 4.97
C GLU A 164 -7.15 -4.81 5.82
N VAL A 165 -6.88 -5.18 7.08
CA VAL A 165 -6.06 -4.40 8.02
C VAL A 165 -4.61 -4.83 7.95
N PHE A 166 -4.34 -6.13 8.07
CA PHE A 166 -2.99 -6.66 8.20
C PHE A 166 -2.39 -7.13 6.88
N GLY A 167 -3.22 -7.42 5.87
CA GLY A 167 -2.76 -8.02 4.62
C GLY A 167 -2.40 -9.50 4.75
N ASP A 168 -2.63 -10.10 5.92
CA ASP A 168 -2.38 -11.51 6.17
C ASP A 168 -3.31 -12.37 5.32
N PRO A 169 -2.80 -13.44 4.68
CA PRO A 169 -3.62 -14.36 3.92
C PRO A 169 -4.61 -15.08 4.83
N THR A 170 -5.90 -14.95 4.54
CA THR A 170 -6.90 -15.86 5.12
C THR A 170 -6.70 -17.23 4.47
N PHE A 171 -6.41 -18.23 5.31
CA PHE A 171 -6.04 -19.61 4.99
C PHE A 171 -6.42 -20.14 3.59
N GLY A 172 -5.47 -20.85 2.95
CA GLY A 172 -5.69 -21.62 1.73
C GLY A 172 -5.19 -20.93 0.44
N PRO A 173 -4.40 -21.61 -0.41
CA PRO A 173 -4.01 -21.08 -1.70
C PRO A 173 -5.09 -21.36 -2.76
N PHE A 174 -5.85 -20.35 -3.18
CA PHE A 174 -6.61 -20.47 -4.44
C PHE A 174 -5.73 -20.09 -5.63
N VAL A 175 -5.70 -20.98 -6.60
CA VAL A 175 -5.01 -20.80 -7.86
C VAL A 175 -6.05 -20.27 -8.84
N TYR A 176 -6.18 -18.95 -8.95
CA TYR A 176 -6.60 -18.37 -10.21
C TYR A 176 -5.39 -18.46 -11.15
N ASN A 177 -5.51 -19.09 -12.31
CA ASN A 177 -4.52 -18.98 -13.37
C ASN A 177 -5.22 -18.30 -14.54
N ASP A 178 -4.85 -17.06 -14.84
CA ASP A 178 -5.43 -16.28 -15.94
C ASP A 178 -5.32 -16.97 -17.32
N ARG A 179 -4.46 -17.99 -17.43
CA ARG A 179 -4.34 -18.82 -18.63
C ARG A 179 -5.47 -19.84 -18.78
N ASN A 180 -6.15 -20.21 -17.69
CA ASN A 180 -7.25 -21.15 -17.70
C ASN A 180 -8.56 -20.40 -17.45
N LYS A 181 -9.37 -20.23 -18.50
CA LYS A 181 -10.67 -19.55 -18.42
C LYS A 181 -11.70 -20.28 -17.56
N ASP A 182 -11.38 -21.47 -17.07
CA ASP A 182 -12.21 -22.23 -16.14
C ASP A 182 -11.87 -21.93 -14.67
N ASP A 183 -10.82 -21.17 -14.40
CA ASP A 183 -10.39 -20.87 -13.03
C ASP A 183 -11.29 -19.79 -12.38
N ILE A 184 -11.56 -20.00 -11.09
CA ILE A 184 -12.44 -19.16 -10.29
C ILE A 184 -11.64 -17.96 -9.80
N LEU A 185 -12.14 -16.75 -10.03
CA LEU A 185 -11.67 -15.59 -9.30
C LEU A 185 -12.35 -15.57 -7.92
N PRO A 186 -11.62 -15.74 -6.81
CA PRO A 186 -12.24 -15.80 -5.51
C PRO A 186 -12.90 -14.46 -5.18
N ARG A 187 -14.14 -14.53 -4.71
CA ARG A 187 -14.88 -13.42 -4.14
C ARG A 187 -14.59 -13.38 -2.66
N CYS A 188 -13.96 -12.30 -2.24
CA CYS A 188 -13.67 -12.05 -0.84
C CYS A 188 -14.74 -11.14 -0.24
N ASP A 189 -15.00 -11.30 1.05
CA ASP A 189 -15.71 -10.32 1.86
C ASP A 189 -14.76 -9.17 2.21
N ASP A 190 -15.19 -7.95 1.89
CA ASP A 190 -14.31 -6.78 1.98
C ASP A 190 -13.94 -6.42 3.43
N LYS A 191 -14.74 -6.83 4.41
CA LYS A 191 -14.54 -6.47 5.83
C LYS A 191 -13.70 -7.49 6.57
N THR A 192 -13.90 -8.76 6.27
CA THR A 192 -13.26 -9.86 7.00
C THR A 192 -12.08 -10.46 6.27
N GLY A 193 -11.90 -10.12 4.99
CA GLY A 193 -10.94 -10.78 4.12
C GLY A 193 -11.29 -12.24 3.82
N ARG A 194 -12.40 -12.77 4.35
CA ARG A 194 -12.80 -14.18 4.18
C ARG A 194 -13.38 -14.44 2.81
N PHE A 195 -13.55 -15.70 2.46
CA PHE A 195 -14.28 -16.08 1.25
C PHE A 195 -15.76 -15.76 1.44
N LYS A 196 -16.40 -15.20 0.41
CA LYS A 196 -17.86 -15.22 0.32
C LYS A 196 -18.30 -16.66 0.14
N ALA A 197 -19.33 -17.10 0.87
CA ALA A 197 -19.79 -18.49 0.79
C ALA A 197 -20.18 -18.92 -0.63
N LEU A 198 -20.66 -17.98 -1.48
CA LEU A 198 -21.02 -18.26 -2.87
C LEU A 198 -19.97 -17.71 -3.85
N GLN A 199 -19.27 -18.62 -4.52
CA GLN A 199 -18.28 -18.35 -5.56
C GLN A 199 -18.88 -18.55 -6.94
N PHE A 200 -18.47 -17.73 -7.91
CA PHE A 200 -19.01 -17.74 -9.27
C PHE A 200 -17.92 -18.13 -10.26
N TYR A 201 -18.25 -19.04 -11.17
CA TYR A 201 -17.39 -19.42 -12.28
C TYR A 201 -17.74 -18.61 -13.53
N PRO A 202 -16.77 -18.51 -14.44
CA PRO A 202 -17.07 -18.26 -15.84
C PRO A 202 -18.19 -19.21 -16.33
N ILE A 203 -19.09 -18.70 -17.18
CA ILE A 203 -20.17 -19.50 -17.83
C ILE A 203 -21.34 -19.87 -16.88
N GLY A 204 -21.62 -19.03 -15.88
CA GLY A 204 -22.88 -19.10 -15.12
C GLY A 204 -22.98 -20.31 -14.18
N LYS A 205 -21.85 -20.89 -13.76
CA LYS A 205 -21.83 -21.85 -12.65
C LYS A 205 -21.51 -21.11 -11.35
N ALA A 206 -21.94 -21.69 -10.23
CA ALA A 206 -21.59 -21.24 -8.89
C ALA A 206 -21.24 -22.43 -8.01
N GLN A 207 -20.50 -22.19 -6.93
CA GLN A 207 -20.15 -23.19 -5.93
C GLN A 207 -20.21 -22.56 -4.54
N CYS A 208 -20.74 -23.33 -3.59
CA CYS A 208 -20.65 -23.00 -2.18
C CYS A 208 -19.30 -23.44 -1.62
N VAL A 209 -18.63 -22.52 -0.93
CA VAL A 209 -17.33 -22.73 -0.29
C VAL A 209 -17.40 -22.40 1.19
N ASP A 210 -16.51 -23.02 1.97
CA ASP A 210 -16.28 -22.67 3.36
C ASP A 210 -15.70 -21.25 3.43
N GLU A 211 -16.29 -20.37 4.25
CA GLU A 211 -15.87 -18.97 4.30
C GLU A 211 -14.45 -18.79 4.84
N VAL A 212 -13.94 -19.75 5.62
CA VAL A 212 -12.62 -19.68 6.24
C VAL A 212 -11.55 -20.24 5.31
N PHE A 213 -11.79 -21.43 4.75
CA PHE A 213 -10.78 -22.16 3.98
C PHE A 213 -10.96 -22.03 2.47
N GLY A 214 -12.13 -21.58 2.02
CA GLY A 214 -12.54 -21.58 0.61
C GLY A 214 -12.80 -22.98 0.05
N ASP A 215 -12.69 -24.03 0.86
CA ASP A 215 -12.91 -25.41 0.41
C ASP A 215 -14.35 -25.62 -0.07
N PRO A 216 -14.55 -26.36 -1.18
CA PRO A 216 -15.88 -26.57 -1.72
C PRO A 216 -16.75 -27.38 -0.77
N ILE A 217 -17.88 -26.81 -0.33
CA ILE A 217 -18.89 -27.51 0.48
C ILE A 217 -19.77 -28.38 -0.42
N LEU A 218 -20.07 -27.90 -1.62
CA LEU A 218 -20.94 -28.57 -2.59
C LEU A 218 -20.30 -28.65 -3.98
N LYS A 219 -20.78 -29.59 -4.80
CA LYS A 219 -20.40 -29.64 -6.23
C LYS A 219 -20.91 -28.38 -6.94
N PRO A 220 -20.18 -27.86 -7.96
CA PRO A 220 -20.63 -26.72 -8.73
C PRO A 220 -22.00 -26.97 -9.37
N PHE A 221 -22.84 -25.94 -9.39
CA PHE A 221 -24.18 -25.97 -9.98
C PHE A 221 -24.38 -24.78 -10.93
N PHE A 222 -25.34 -24.87 -11.85
CA PHE A 222 -25.68 -23.75 -12.71
C PHE A 222 -26.50 -22.72 -11.94
N TYR A 223 -26.08 -21.47 -12.00
CA TYR A 223 -26.76 -20.34 -11.39
C TYR A 223 -27.33 -19.45 -12.49
N ASN A 224 -28.65 -19.51 -12.66
CA ASN A 224 -29.36 -18.58 -13.53
C ASN A 224 -29.68 -17.33 -12.69
N GLY A 225 -28.85 -16.29 -12.81
CA GLY A 225 -28.91 -15.08 -11.98
C GLY A 225 -30.16 -14.22 -12.10
N THR A 226 -31.22 -14.76 -12.73
CA THR A 226 -32.56 -14.19 -12.82
C THR A 226 -33.47 -14.57 -11.65
N SER A 227 -33.01 -15.44 -10.74
CA SER A 227 -33.81 -15.76 -9.55
C SER A 227 -33.74 -14.63 -8.53
N ASP A 228 -34.90 -14.08 -8.17
CA ASP A 228 -35.02 -13.08 -7.09
C ASP A 228 -34.68 -13.64 -5.70
N LYS A 229 -34.46 -14.96 -5.57
CA LYS A 229 -34.14 -15.60 -4.30
C LYS A 229 -32.63 -15.68 -4.12
N PRO A 230 -32.08 -15.16 -3.01
CA PRO A 230 -30.66 -15.33 -2.70
C PRO A 230 -30.36 -16.82 -2.48
N VAL A 231 -29.24 -17.29 -3.04
CA VAL A 231 -28.73 -18.63 -2.75
C VAL A 231 -27.98 -18.57 -1.43
N GLU A 232 -28.48 -19.30 -0.44
CA GLU A 232 -27.83 -19.47 0.85
C GLU A 232 -26.99 -20.76 0.85
N CYS A 233 -25.70 -20.61 1.10
CA CYS A 233 -24.78 -21.73 1.28
C CYS A 233 -24.82 -22.16 2.75
N VAL A 234 -25.67 -23.12 3.07
CA VAL A 234 -25.78 -23.66 4.44
C VAL A 234 -24.87 -24.88 4.55
N LYS A 235 -23.89 -24.83 5.46
CA LYS A 235 -23.11 -26.02 5.83
C LYS A 235 -24.08 -26.98 6.51
N ALA A 236 -24.17 -28.22 6.03
CA ALA A 236 -24.97 -29.23 6.71
C ALA A 236 -24.35 -29.44 8.10
N GLU A 237 -24.97 -28.90 9.13
CA GLU A 237 -24.67 -29.28 10.51
C GLU A 237 -24.85 -30.79 10.60
N GLU A 238 -23.89 -31.47 11.24
CA GLU A 238 -23.69 -32.92 11.29
C GLU A 238 -24.95 -33.71 11.72
N THR A 239 -25.93 -33.76 10.83
CA THR A 239 -27.10 -34.61 10.89
C THR A 239 -26.90 -35.68 9.82
N PRO A 240 -26.85 -36.96 10.19
CA PRO A 240 -26.64 -38.02 9.22
C PRO A 240 -27.82 -38.04 8.25
N MET A 241 -27.51 -37.86 6.96
CA MET A 241 -28.41 -37.86 5.81
C MET A 241 -29.37 -36.66 5.72
N PHE A 242 -29.02 -35.67 4.89
CA PHE A 242 -29.80 -35.11 3.77
C PHE A 242 -29.22 -33.74 3.38
N ILE A 243 -28.61 -33.65 2.19
CA ILE A 243 -28.27 -32.35 1.58
C ILE A 243 -29.58 -31.74 1.06
N SER A 244 -30.23 -30.92 1.86
CA SER A 244 -31.29 -30.04 1.37
C SER A 244 -30.64 -28.80 0.76
N ALA A 245 -30.38 -28.85 -0.55
CA ALA A 245 -30.20 -27.64 -1.33
C ALA A 245 -31.48 -26.80 -1.18
N VAL A 246 -31.35 -25.53 -0.78
CA VAL A 246 -32.47 -24.61 -0.67
C VAL A 246 -33.23 -24.59 -2.01
N ARG A 247 -34.56 -24.60 -1.85
CA ARG A 247 -35.67 -24.70 -2.81
C ARG A 247 -35.59 -23.68 -3.97
N GLY A 248 -34.60 -23.82 -4.85
CA GLY A 248 -34.63 -23.30 -6.21
C GLY A 248 -35.33 -24.33 -7.09
N THR A 249 -36.43 -23.95 -7.74
CA THR A 249 -37.13 -24.82 -8.69
C THR A 249 -36.14 -25.31 -9.74
N ARG A 250 -35.89 -26.62 -9.73
CA ARG A 250 -35.17 -27.33 -10.78
C ARG A 250 -35.87 -27.00 -12.11
N LEU A 251 -35.20 -26.29 -13.01
CA LEU A 251 -35.67 -26.13 -14.37
C LEU A 251 -35.56 -27.49 -15.05
N ASP A 252 -36.70 -28.13 -15.27
CA ASP A 252 -36.79 -29.31 -16.11
C ASP A 252 -36.33 -28.95 -17.53
N LYS A 253 -35.27 -29.62 -17.97
CA LYS A 253 -34.77 -29.55 -19.35
C LYS A 253 -35.67 -30.42 -20.24
N ASP A 254 -36.94 -30.06 -20.38
CA ASP A 254 -37.84 -30.69 -21.34
C ASP A 254 -38.80 -29.64 -21.90
N SER A 255 -38.28 -28.74 -22.74
CA SER A 255 -39.11 -27.99 -23.69
C SER A 255 -38.54 -28.25 -25.07
N LYS A 256 -39.12 -29.24 -25.74
CA LYS A 256 -39.01 -29.43 -27.19
C LYS A 256 -39.75 -28.27 -27.86
N TYR A 257 -39.09 -27.74 -28.88
CA TYR A 257 -39.70 -26.94 -29.93
C TYR A 257 -40.93 -27.66 -30.50
N ASP A 258 -42.05 -26.96 -30.55
CA ASP A 258 -43.05 -26.99 -31.62
C ASP A 258 -43.22 -25.55 -32.12
#